data_AF-A0A166XVH8-F1
#
_entry.id   AF-A0A166XVH8-F1
#
_cell.length_a   1.000
_cell.length_b   1.000
_cell.length_c   1.000
_cell.angle_alpha   90.00
_cell.angle_beta   90.00
_cell.angle_gamma   90.00
#
_symmetry.space_group_name_H-M   'P 1'
#
loop_
_entity.id
_entity.type
_entity.pdbx_description
1 polymer ?
#
loop_
_entity_poly.entity_id
_entity_poly.type
_entity_poly.pdbx_seq_one_letter_code
_entity_poly.pdbx_strand_id
1 'polypeptide(L)'
;MNQRNKKWAFELKSIACIMASTLSMSAYADTDLTSANPSAITASGENGTFEGRTKAFDNDKYRKWLTFSASGWISYQFNQSERITSYTITSANDAPSRDPQDWQLQGSSDGINWQTLDVRNNQSFSARHQTKQFTVANPSAFKFVRLNVSANHGASILQVAEIEMFGSSIVTPPNELPISQNNSLNARQWQHFGPFNVANKVIATTTGSGDADLYMRLGSQPTTQTFDCSSTSPTANESCDLQGNNLYVSVYAYSNTSYTININEQITTPPNGEWKKPQVDFIDVDPQTQGSILFKRIISDPAAHMANKCVEVAKILYRDPVESNRFRNLRFELRAKDHWGNEFVAYKMGQDGSGEMTIVVSTTHLANLYRDNGNSDAAIRDEIDGILAHEVTHGYNNSPLTHDSYGDGKAFWAYTEGLADAVRIGEGLHKTRQPNVNDPKKWLGGYTTTGFFLHYVRVTHDPDFLFKFNKAAKDLGNYSWSFDAAFRSILGRGVDDMWQEYANFINNGGQLQY
;
A
#
# COMPACT_ATOMS: atom_id res chain seq x y z
N MET A 1 55.81 61.90 50.24
CA MET A 1 56.88 62.33 49.33
C MET A 1 56.81 61.45 48.09
N ASN A 2 56.62 62.06 46.92
CA ASN A 2 56.72 61.56 45.53
C ASN A 2 55.73 60.47 45.04
N GLN A 3 54.72 60.82 44.21
CA GLN A 3 54.75 61.15 42.75
C GLN A 3 54.95 59.89 41.88
N ARG A 4 54.18 59.54 40.83
CA ARG A 4 53.43 60.25 39.76
C ARG A 4 52.47 59.21 39.10
N ASN A 5 51.21 59.54 38.74
CA ASN A 5 50.76 59.99 37.39
C ASN A 5 51.31 59.11 36.24
N LYS A 6 50.59 58.57 35.26
CA LYS A 6 49.38 58.96 34.49
C LYS A 6 49.30 57.86 33.38
N LYS A 7 48.16 57.37 32.87
CA LYS A 7 47.38 57.96 31.75
C LYS A 7 46.25 56.99 31.34
N TRP A 8 45.20 57.59 30.80
CA TRP A 8 43.94 57.02 30.32
C TRP A 8 44.04 56.51 28.87
N ALA A 9 43.17 55.56 28.46
CA ALA A 9 42.30 55.66 27.27
C ALA A 9 41.49 54.38 26.96
N PHE A 10 40.16 54.56 26.87
CA PHE A 10 39.17 54.04 25.90
C PHE A 10 39.05 52.54 25.52
N GLU A 11 37.91 51.98 25.93
CA GLU A 11 36.83 51.33 25.15
C GLU A 11 37.00 50.04 24.31
N LEU A 12 35.96 49.19 24.52
CA LEU A 12 35.28 48.24 23.62
C LEU A 12 35.98 46.92 23.25
N LYS A 13 35.47 45.81 23.82
CA LYS A 13 34.73 44.77 23.07
C LYS A 13 34.11 43.69 23.97
N SER A 14 32.80 43.56 23.81
CA SER A 14 31.89 42.44 24.04
C SER A 14 32.47 41.12 24.56
N ILE A 15 31.96 40.62 25.70
CA ILE A 15 31.82 39.17 25.97
C ILE A 15 30.48 38.93 26.64
N ALA A 16 29.59 38.25 25.90
CA ALA A 16 28.31 37.76 26.38
C ALA A 16 28.52 36.73 27.50
N CYS A 17 27.81 36.91 28.61
CA CYS A 17 27.77 35.94 29.70
C CYS A 17 26.85 34.78 29.26
N ILE A 18 27.46 33.64 28.96
CA ILE A 18 26.78 32.40 28.58
C ILE A 18 26.03 31.88 29.81
N MET A 19 24.70 31.82 29.71
CA MET A 19 23.87 31.06 30.65
C MET A 19 24.27 29.59 30.61
N ALA A 20 24.66 29.05 31.75
CA ALA A 20 24.78 27.62 31.96
C ALA A 20 23.38 27.02 31.91
N SER A 21 23.00 26.49 30.74
CA SER A 21 21.89 25.56 30.62
C SER A 21 22.30 24.22 31.23
N THR A 22 21.64 23.85 32.33
CA THR A 22 21.57 22.47 32.79
C THR A 22 20.99 21.63 31.65
N LEU A 23 21.83 20.85 30.97
CA LEU A 23 21.38 19.75 30.12
C LEU A 23 20.73 18.71 31.02
N SER A 24 19.40 18.79 31.17
CA SER A 24 18.61 17.64 31.57
C SER A 24 18.72 16.61 30.45
N MET A 25 19.60 15.62 30.61
CA MET A 25 19.46 14.38 29.84
C MET A 25 18.17 13.71 30.31
N SER A 26 17.09 13.91 29.56
CA SER A 26 15.97 12.98 29.58
C SER A 26 16.48 11.68 28.98
N ALA A 27 16.96 10.77 29.82
CA ALA A 27 17.07 9.37 29.48
C ALA A 27 15.64 8.85 29.28
N TYR A 28 15.13 8.97 28.05
CA TYR A 28 14.08 8.04 27.64
C TYR A 28 14.76 6.68 27.63
N ALA A 29 14.30 5.78 28.52
CA ALA A 29 14.58 4.37 28.38
C ALA A 29 13.85 3.92 27.11
N ASP A 30 14.48 4.10 25.95
CA ASP A 30 13.94 3.56 24.71
C ASP A 30 13.99 2.05 24.85
N THR A 31 12.82 1.41 24.76
CA THR A 31 12.69 -0.04 24.67
C THR A 31 13.14 -0.50 23.29
N ASP A 32 13.91 -1.59 23.23
CA ASP A 32 14.19 -2.25 21.95
C ASP A 32 12.86 -2.70 21.31
N LEU A 33 12.64 -2.27 20.07
CA LEU A 33 11.45 -2.54 19.27
C LEU A 33 11.57 -3.84 18.46
N THR A 34 12.73 -4.48 18.50
CA THR A 34 13.01 -5.69 17.73
C THR A 34 12.87 -6.97 18.55
N SER A 35 12.77 -8.11 17.86
CA SER A 35 12.64 -9.43 18.46
C SER A 35 13.00 -10.53 17.46
N ALA A 36 13.26 -11.74 17.93
CA ALA A 36 13.69 -12.86 17.08
C ALA A 36 12.57 -13.48 16.19
N ASN A 37 11.64 -12.67 15.68
CA ASN A 37 10.51 -13.12 14.87
C ASN A 37 10.95 -13.48 13.44
N PRO A 38 10.96 -14.77 13.04
CA PRO A 38 11.47 -15.18 11.73
C PRO A 38 10.67 -14.65 10.53
N SER A 39 9.40 -14.28 10.74
CA SER A 39 8.51 -13.72 9.71
C SER A 39 8.71 -12.21 9.51
N ALA A 40 9.27 -11.52 10.50
CA ALA A 40 9.57 -10.10 10.43
C ALA A 40 10.95 -9.81 9.83
N ILE A 41 11.81 -10.83 9.72
CA ILE A 41 13.24 -10.64 9.40
C ILE A 41 13.55 -11.23 8.03
N THR A 42 14.17 -10.44 7.17
CA THR A 42 14.75 -10.87 5.89
C THR A 42 16.20 -10.41 5.78
N ALA A 43 17.03 -11.13 5.02
CA ALA A 43 18.44 -10.79 4.85
C ALA A 43 18.91 -11.15 3.44
N SER A 44 19.99 -10.52 2.99
CA SER A 44 20.63 -10.81 1.69
C SER A 44 21.27 -12.20 1.61
N GLY A 45 21.48 -12.84 2.75
CA GLY A 45 22.06 -14.18 2.89
C GLY A 45 22.16 -14.55 4.37
N GLU A 46 22.32 -15.83 4.68
CA GLU A 46 22.48 -16.31 6.06
C GLU A 46 23.19 -17.67 6.12
N ASN A 47 23.76 -18.04 7.27
CA ASN A 47 24.45 -19.31 7.47
C ASN A 47 23.71 -20.25 8.42
N GLY A 48 22.85 -21.10 7.84
CA GLY A 48 22.20 -22.20 8.55
C GLY A 48 21.38 -21.76 9.76
N THR A 49 21.07 -22.71 10.64
CA THR A 49 20.17 -22.49 11.79
C THR A 49 20.86 -21.82 12.99
N PHE A 50 22.18 -22.02 13.13
CA PHE A 50 22.94 -21.50 14.27
C PHE A 50 23.43 -20.07 14.06
N GLU A 51 23.53 -19.62 12.81
CA GLU A 51 24.01 -18.28 12.45
C GLU A 51 23.06 -17.57 11.46
N GLY A 52 21.78 -17.94 11.55
CA GLY A 52 20.69 -17.41 10.72
C GLY A 52 20.31 -15.97 11.08
N ARG A 53 19.51 -15.35 10.22
CA ARG A 53 19.10 -13.93 10.34
C ARG A 53 18.41 -13.56 11.66
N THR A 54 17.72 -14.51 12.30
CA THR A 54 17.05 -14.28 13.59
C THR A 54 18.03 -14.01 14.73
N LYS A 55 19.28 -14.43 14.58
CA LYS A 55 20.34 -14.24 15.58
C LYS A 55 20.84 -12.82 15.70
N ALA A 56 20.46 -11.92 14.79
CA ALA A 56 20.76 -10.51 14.92
C ALA A 56 19.74 -9.73 15.75
N PHE A 57 18.64 -10.37 16.20
CA PHE A 57 17.54 -9.73 16.93
C PHE A 57 17.04 -10.60 18.09
N ASP A 58 17.86 -11.52 18.61
CA ASP A 58 17.48 -12.45 19.67
C ASP A 58 17.90 -12.03 21.08
N ASN A 59 18.39 -10.79 21.23
CA ASN A 59 18.85 -10.22 22.49
C ASN A 59 19.95 -11.08 23.17
N ASP A 60 20.73 -11.80 22.36
CA ASP A 60 21.83 -12.67 22.78
C ASP A 60 23.09 -12.36 21.98
N LYS A 61 23.90 -11.43 22.52
CA LYS A 61 25.19 -11.02 21.94
C LYS A 61 26.19 -12.15 21.68
N TYR A 62 25.95 -13.36 22.18
CA TYR A 62 26.82 -14.52 21.95
C TYR A 62 26.44 -15.34 20.71
N ARG A 63 25.30 -15.04 20.09
CA ARG A 63 24.90 -15.58 18.79
C ARG A 63 25.15 -14.53 17.71
N LYS A 64 25.05 -14.93 16.45
CA LYS A 64 25.33 -14.04 15.34
C LYS A 64 24.57 -14.38 14.09
N TRP A 65 24.21 -13.37 13.31
CA TRP A 65 23.94 -13.53 11.90
C TRP A 65 25.26 -13.52 11.13
N LEU A 66 25.42 -14.44 10.18
CA LEU A 66 26.56 -14.50 9.27
C LEU A 66 26.09 -14.65 7.83
N THR A 67 26.74 -13.95 6.90
CA THR A 67 26.54 -14.14 5.46
C THR A 67 27.88 -14.38 4.76
N PHE A 68 27.90 -15.26 3.75
CA PHE A 68 29.09 -15.60 2.95
C PHE A 68 29.41 -14.53 1.89
N SER A 69 29.32 -13.26 2.28
CA SER A 69 29.65 -12.09 1.46
C SER A 69 30.30 -11.02 2.34
N ALA A 70 31.24 -10.26 1.80
CA ALA A 70 31.92 -9.17 2.51
C ALA A 70 30.98 -8.00 2.87
N SER A 71 29.83 -7.93 2.21
CA SER A 71 28.75 -6.95 2.41
C SER A 71 27.40 -7.65 2.45
N GLY A 72 26.39 -6.99 2.98
CA GLY A 72 25.04 -7.55 3.05
C GLY A 72 24.06 -6.64 3.75
N TRP A 73 22.77 -6.96 3.60
CA TRP A 73 21.70 -6.26 4.30
C TRP A 73 20.87 -7.22 5.14
N ILE A 74 20.36 -6.72 6.25
CA ILE A 74 19.38 -7.40 7.10
C ILE A 74 18.28 -6.42 7.48
N SER A 75 17.03 -6.82 7.29
CA SER A 75 15.83 -6.01 7.41
C SER A 75 14.89 -6.55 8.48
N TYR A 76 14.27 -5.64 9.21
CA TYR A 76 13.21 -5.89 10.16
C TYR A 76 11.91 -5.23 9.70
N GLN A 77 10.80 -5.97 9.74
CA GLN A 77 9.45 -5.48 9.45
C GLN A 77 8.66 -5.33 10.76
N PHE A 78 8.24 -4.11 11.04
CA PHE A 78 7.36 -3.81 12.16
C PHE A 78 5.88 -4.04 11.80
N ASN A 79 5.04 -4.23 12.82
CA ASN A 79 3.60 -4.37 12.64
C ASN A 79 2.94 -3.07 12.13
N GLN A 80 3.53 -1.92 12.48
CA GLN A 80 3.15 -0.57 12.06
C GLN A 80 4.42 0.25 11.77
N SER A 81 4.30 1.46 11.24
CA SER A 81 5.48 2.33 11.04
C SER A 81 6.05 2.79 12.38
N GLU A 82 7.35 2.56 12.59
CA GLU A 82 8.05 2.92 13.83
C GLU A 82 9.07 4.04 13.55
N ARG A 83 9.15 5.04 14.45
CA ARG A 83 10.13 6.13 14.33
C ARG A 83 11.39 5.78 15.11
N ILE A 84 12.41 5.29 14.39
CA ILE A 84 13.69 4.88 14.97
C ILE A 84 14.55 6.09 15.31
N THR A 85 14.80 6.32 16.60
CA THR A 85 15.61 7.43 17.15
C THR A 85 17.07 7.03 17.35
N SER A 86 17.32 5.76 17.67
CA SER A 86 18.66 5.21 17.78
C SER A 86 18.66 3.71 17.49
N TYR A 87 19.85 3.14 17.30
CA TYR A 87 20.04 1.70 17.13
C TYR A 87 21.38 1.28 17.73
N THR A 88 21.52 0.01 18.05
CA THR A 88 22.81 -0.59 18.43
C THR A 88 23.28 -1.58 17.38
N ILE A 89 24.59 -1.81 17.35
CA ILE A 89 25.22 -2.93 16.65
C ILE A 89 26.22 -3.57 17.62
N THR A 90 26.19 -4.89 17.72
CA THR A 90 27.12 -5.67 18.53
C THR A 90 28.06 -6.51 17.66
N SER A 91 29.38 -6.43 17.92
CA SER A 91 30.38 -7.27 17.24
C SER A 91 30.27 -8.73 17.68
N ALA A 92 30.49 -9.68 16.75
CA ALA A 92 30.30 -11.10 17.03
C ALA A 92 31.47 -11.77 17.81
N ASN A 93 31.66 -13.09 17.67
CA ASN A 93 32.69 -13.86 18.39
C ASN A 93 33.89 -14.32 17.53
N ASP A 94 33.78 -14.44 16.19
CA ASP A 94 34.83 -15.09 15.38
C ASP A 94 36.07 -14.24 15.06
N ALA A 95 35.93 -13.17 14.27
CA ALA A 95 37.07 -12.36 13.84
C ALA A 95 36.74 -10.86 13.63
N PRO A 96 37.55 -9.91 14.13
CA PRO A 96 37.34 -8.48 13.90
C PRO A 96 37.27 -8.07 12.42
N SER A 97 37.98 -8.78 11.54
CA SER A 97 38.00 -8.48 10.09
C SER A 97 36.63 -8.62 9.40
N ARG A 98 35.67 -9.32 10.04
CA ARG A 98 34.32 -9.58 9.51
C ARG A 98 33.25 -8.65 10.08
N ASP A 99 33.58 -7.80 11.05
CA ASP A 99 32.62 -6.90 11.69
C ASP A 99 32.27 -5.74 10.72
N PRO A 100 31.06 -5.14 10.81
CA PRO A 100 30.66 -4.02 9.96
C PRO A 100 31.60 -2.82 10.13
N GLN A 101 32.05 -2.23 9.02
CA GLN A 101 32.87 -1.02 9.00
C GLN A 101 32.06 0.19 8.48
N ASP A 102 31.40 0.00 7.34
CA ASP A 102 30.59 1.04 6.68
C ASP A 102 29.18 0.51 6.44
N TRP A 103 28.16 1.29 6.80
CA TRP A 103 26.77 0.93 6.57
C TRP A 103 25.84 2.14 6.48
N GLN A 104 24.66 1.86 5.97
CA GLN A 104 23.51 2.75 6.02
C GLN A 104 22.39 2.09 6.80
N LEU A 105 21.81 2.82 7.76
CA LEU A 105 20.49 2.47 8.27
C LEU A 105 19.46 3.06 7.30
N GLN A 106 18.52 2.25 6.82
CA GLN A 106 17.53 2.67 5.84
C GLN A 106 16.13 2.29 6.27
N GLY A 107 15.15 3.13 5.94
CA GLY A 107 13.73 2.89 6.18
C GLY A 107 12.94 2.80 4.88
N SER A 108 11.88 2.00 4.88
CA SER A 108 10.98 1.81 3.74
C SER A 108 9.52 1.60 4.21
N SER A 109 8.58 2.09 3.41
CA SER A 109 7.14 1.89 3.66
C SER A 109 6.59 0.64 2.95
N ASP A 110 7.25 0.19 1.88
CA ASP A 110 6.81 -0.89 0.98
C ASP A 110 7.79 -2.08 0.93
N GLY A 111 8.96 -1.97 1.58
CA GLY A 111 10.03 -2.96 1.56
C GLY A 111 10.88 -2.93 0.30
N ILE A 112 10.58 -2.04 -0.65
CA ILE A 112 11.19 -1.97 -1.99
C ILE A 112 11.97 -0.66 -2.16
N ASN A 113 11.35 0.47 -1.84
CA ASN A 113 11.95 1.80 -1.92
C ASN A 113 12.53 2.21 -0.57
N TRP A 114 13.84 2.46 -0.53
CA TRP A 114 14.57 2.68 0.72
C TRP A 114 15.11 4.11 0.82
N GLN A 115 14.76 4.80 1.90
CA GLN A 115 15.33 6.07 2.31
C GLN A 115 16.44 5.86 3.34
N THR A 116 17.59 6.51 3.16
CA THR A 116 18.68 6.49 4.15
C THR A 116 18.33 7.36 5.36
N LEU A 117 18.41 6.77 6.55
CA LEU A 117 18.14 7.39 7.86
C LEU A 117 19.44 7.81 8.55
N ASP A 118 20.47 6.97 8.43
CA ASP A 118 21.78 7.21 9.02
C ASP A 118 22.89 6.61 8.14
N VAL A 119 24.07 7.23 8.17
CA VAL A 119 25.26 6.78 7.43
C VAL A 119 26.42 6.72 8.41
N ARG A 120 27.06 5.55 8.50
CA ARG A 120 28.26 5.35 9.31
C ARG A 120 29.37 4.82 8.44
N ASN A 121 30.55 5.41 8.59
CA ASN A 121 31.77 5.01 7.91
C ASN A 121 32.89 4.83 8.92
N ASN A 122 33.86 3.98 8.58
CA ASN A 122 35.08 3.71 9.34
C ASN A 122 34.84 3.37 10.81
N GLN A 123 33.75 2.66 11.09
CA GLN A 123 33.49 2.15 12.43
C GLN A 123 34.36 0.93 12.70
N SER A 124 34.71 0.71 13.96
CA SER A 124 35.50 -0.43 14.41
C SER A 124 35.09 -0.83 15.83
N PHE A 125 35.36 -2.07 16.22
CA PHE A 125 35.05 -2.57 17.56
C PHE A 125 36.36 -2.96 18.26
N SER A 126 36.60 -2.43 19.46
CA SER A 126 37.83 -2.63 20.24
C SER A 126 37.85 -3.94 21.03
N ALA A 127 36.70 -4.61 21.14
CA ALA A 127 36.53 -5.91 21.77
C ALA A 127 35.46 -6.72 21.06
N ARG A 128 35.42 -8.03 21.31
CA ARG A 128 34.32 -8.90 20.86
C ARG A 128 33.10 -8.73 21.74
N HIS A 129 31.90 -8.94 21.19
CA HIS A 129 30.64 -8.69 21.88
C HIS A 129 30.50 -7.24 22.37
N GLN A 130 31.17 -6.30 21.69
CA GLN A 130 31.06 -4.89 22.01
C GLN A 130 29.84 -4.32 21.30
N THR A 131 28.90 -3.80 22.08
CA THR A 131 27.75 -3.04 21.61
C THR A 131 28.14 -1.57 21.44
N LYS A 132 27.81 -0.99 20.28
CA LYS A 132 27.89 0.45 20.03
C LYS A 132 26.51 0.98 19.69
N GLN A 133 26.14 2.12 20.27
CA GLN A 133 24.89 2.81 20.00
C GLN A 133 25.11 4.00 19.06
N PHE A 134 24.15 4.22 18.17
CA PHE A 134 24.16 5.28 17.17
C PHE A 134 22.84 6.03 17.17
N THR A 135 22.90 7.36 17.30
CA THR A 135 21.72 8.24 17.20
C THR A 135 21.41 8.57 15.76
N VAL A 136 20.13 8.48 15.37
CA VAL A 136 19.63 8.91 14.05
C VAL A 136 19.35 10.41 14.10
N ALA A 137 20.05 11.21 13.30
CA ALA A 137 19.97 12.67 13.37
C ALA A 137 18.61 13.22 12.90
N ASN A 138 18.02 12.59 11.88
CA ASN A 138 16.71 12.96 11.32
C ASN A 138 15.79 11.73 11.31
N PRO A 139 15.27 11.32 12.48
CA PRO A 139 14.49 10.10 12.59
C PRO A 139 13.12 10.27 11.92
N SER A 140 12.87 9.39 10.95
CA SER A 140 11.63 9.24 10.20
C SER A 140 11.02 7.87 10.47
N ALA A 141 9.72 7.73 10.24
CA ALA A 141 9.00 6.50 10.56
C ALA A 141 8.78 5.60 9.35
N PHE A 142 9.01 4.31 9.54
CA PHE A 142 8.95 3.32 8.48
C PHE A 142 8.46 1.96 8.99
N LYS A 143 7.75 1.22 8.13
CA LYS A 143 7.30 -0.15 8.43
C LYS A 143 8.44 -1.17 8.31
N PHE A 144 9.39 -0.89 7.44
CA PHE A 144 10.59 -1.71 7.24
C PHE A 144 11.82 -0.87 7.57
N VAL A 145 12.74 -1.42 8.33
CA VAL A 145 14.04 -0.80 8.61
C VAL A 145 15.14 -1.83 8.40
N ARG A 146 16.18 -1.48 7.65
CA ARG A 146 17.31 -2.37 7.38
C ARG A 146 18.65 -1.74 7.69
N LEU A 147 19.57 -2.58 8.16
CA LEU A 147 21.00 -2.30 8.16
C LEU A 147 21.59 -2.79 6.83
N ASN A 148 22.14 -1.88 6.03
CA ASN A 148 22.81 -2.20 4.77
C ASN A 148 24.32 -1.95 4.91
N VAL A 149 25.08 -3.01 5.15
CA VAL A 149 26.53 -2.96 5.35
C VAL A 149 27.22 -3.01 3.99
N SER A 150 27.91 -1.94 3.63
CA SER A 150 28.63 -1.82 2.36
C SER A 150 30.09 -2.29 2.44
N ALA A 151 30.69 -2.27 3.62
CA ALA A 151 32.06 -2.76 3.83
C ALA A 151 32.27 -3.33 5.24
N ASN A 152 33.17 -4.30 5.32
CA ASN A 152 33.78 -4.80 6.55
C ASN A 152 35.30 -4.52 6.52
N HIS A 153 36.02 -5.00 7.52
CA HIS A 153 37.47 -4.81 7.66
C HIS A 153 38.32 -5.77 6.78
N GLY A 154 37.87 -6.08 5.56
CA GLY A 154 38.64 -6.80 4.54
C GLY A 154 38.46 -8.33 4.52
N ALA A 155 37.48 -8.88 5.25
CA ALA A 155 37.13 -10.29 5.15
C ALA A 155 36.16 -10.58 4.01
N SER A 156 36.16 -11.81 3.48
CA SER A 156 35.21 -12.24 2.44
C SER A 156 33.80 -12.52 2.95
N ILE A 157 33.56 -12.44 4.26
CA ILE A 157 32.28 -12.73 4.90
C ILE A 157 31.97 -11.69 5.99
N LEU A 158 30.68 -11.49 6.29
CA LEU A 158 30.18 -10.50 7.24
C LEU A 158 29.48 -11.20 8.41
N GLN A 159 29.63 -10.64 9.61
CA GLN A 159 28.94 -11.11 10.81
C GLN A 159 28.43 -9.95 11.67
N VAL A 160 27.31 -10.16 12.36
CA VAL A 160 26.76 -9.23 13.36
C VAL A 160 26.16 -10.04 14.50
N ALA A 161 26.50 -9.72 15.74
CA ALA A 161 25.93 -10.42 16.89
C ALA A 161 24.52 -9.95 17.20
N GLU A 162 24.28 -8.65 17.28
CA GLU A 162 22.98 -8.10 17.66
C GLU A 162 22.77 -6.74 17.00
N ILE A 163 21.51 -6.44 16.68
CA ILE A 163 21.00 -5.16 16.21
C ILE A 163 19.73 -4.88 17.00
N GLU A 164 19.74 -3.86 17.85
CA GLU A 164 18.54 -3.39 18.55
C GLU A 164 18.11 -2.06 17.94
N MET A 165 16.80 -1.83 17.80
CA MET A 165 16.27 -0.57 17.28
C MET A 165 15.39 0.09 18.31
N PHE A 166 15.71 1.35 18.59
CA PHE A 166 15.13 2.12 19.67
C PHE A 166 14.33 3.28 19.09
N GLY A 167 13.17 3.53 19.68
CA GLY A 167 12.32 4.60 19.23
C GLY A 167 10.98 4.60 19.93
N SER A 168 10.08 5.38 19.36
CA SER A 168 8.69 5.41 19.78
C SER A 168 7.82 4.86 18.66
N SER A 169 6.85 4.04 19.05
CA SER A 169 5.65 3.87 18.26
C SER A 169 5.02 5.24 18.14
N ILE A 170 5.17 5.84 16.96
CA ILE A 170 4.16 6.79 16.56
C ILE A 170 2.90 5.97 16.40
N VAL A 171 1.88 6.29 17.20
CA VAL A 171 0.51 6.03 16.82
C VAL A 171 0.32 6.85 15.55
N THR A 172 0.73 6.29 14.42
CA THR A 172 0.38 6.80 13.10
C THR A 172 -1.13 6.62 13.09
N PRO A 173 -1.93 7.70 13.12
CA PRO A 173 -3.35 7.52 12.93
C PRO A 173 -3.55 6.83 11.58
N PRO A 174 -4.59 6.01 11.44
CA PRO A 174 -4.89 5.37 10.17
C PRO A 174 -4.79 6.41 9.03
N ASN A 175 -4.09 6.05 7.96
CA ASN A 175 -4.09 6.81 6.71
C ASN A 175 -5.34 6.52 5.86
N GLU A 176 -6.27 5.73 6.41
CA GLU A 176 -7.55 5.37 5.83
C GLU A 176 -8.69 5.84 6.76
N LEU A 177 -9.71 6.46 6.18
CA LEU A 177 -10.94 6.81 6.88
C LEU A 177 -11.91 5.61 6.87
N PRO A 178 -12.80 5.45 7.88
CA PRO A 178 -13.00 6.33 9.02
C PRO A 178 -12.00 6.09 10.16
N ILE A 179 -11.74 7.15 10.95
CA ILE A 179 -10.91 7.08 12.15
C ILE A 179 -11.80 7.29 13.36
N SER A 180 -11.66 6.43 14.37
CA SER A 180 -12.21 6.64 15.71
C SER A 180 -11.19 6.14 16.73
N GLN A 181 -10.55 7.06 17.47
CA GLN A 181 -9.50 6.69 18.42
C GLN A 181 -9.45 7.61 19.65
N ASN A 182 -8.98 7.06 20.77
CA ASN A 182 -8.72 7.78 22.00
C ASN A 182 -7.24 8.16 22.08
N ASN A 183 -6.98 9.45 22.29
CA ASN A 183 -5.65 10.03 22.35
C ASN A 183 -5.45 10.83 23.63
N SER A 184 -4.19 11.11 23.96
CA SER A 184 -3.82 12.08 24.98
C SER A 184 -2.62 12.91 24.51
N LEU A 185 -2.65 14.20 24.79
CA LEU A 185 -1.62 15.16 24.44
C LEU A 185 -1.23 15.97 25.66
N ASN A 186 0.07 16.23 25.84
CA ASN A 186 0.52 17.24 26.79
C ASN A 186 0.34 18.64 26.20
N ALA A 187 0.32 19.64 27.08
CA ALA A 187 0.25 21.04 26.67
C ALA A 187 1.32 21.37 25.61
N ARG A 188 0.90 22.11 24.59
CA ARG A 188 1.68 22.56 23.43
C ARG A 188 2.07 21.47 22.44
N GLN A 189 1.48 20.28 22.50
CA GLN A 189 1.70 19.21 21.52
C GLN A 189 0.66 19.23 20.41
N TRP A 190 1.09 18.77 19.24
CA TRP A 190 0.22 18.50 18.09
C TRP A 190 0.03 17.01 17.89
N GLN A 191 -1.14 16.63 17.41
CA GLN A 191 -1.37 15.38 16.71
C GLN A 191 -1.85 15.70 15.29
N HIS A 192 -1.24 15.08 14.29
CA HIS A 192 -1.63 15.25 12.88
C HIS A 192 -2.18 13.93 12.30
N PHE A 193 -3.09 14.07 11.35
CA PHE A 193 -3.79 13.01 10.64
C PHE A 193 -3.78 13.35 9.14
N GLY A 194 -3.73 12.33 8.30
CA GLY A 194 -3.62 12.49 6.85
C GLY A 194 -2.16 12.63 6.37
N PRO A 195 -1.96 13.05 5.10
CA PRO A 195 -2.98 13.59 4.22
C PRO A 195 -4.02 12.55 3.79
N PHE A 196 -5.27 12.98 3.67
CA PHE A 196 -6.36 12.18 3.12
C PHE A 196 -6.69 12.69 1.72
N ASN A 197 -6.87 11.77 0.78
CA ASN A 197 -7.48 12.06 -0.52
C ASN A 197 -8.92 11.59 -0.46
N VAL A 198 -9.84 12.55 -0.41
CA VAL A 198 -11.27 12.33 -0.13
C VAL A 198 -12.10 12.96 -1.22
N ALA A 199 -13.09 12.22 -1.70
CA ALA A 199 -14.01 12.67 -2.74
C ALA A 199 -15.11 13.57 -2.16
N ASN A 200 -15.50 13.31 -0.92
CA ASN A 200 -16.57 13.97 -0.21
C ASN A 200 -16.03 14.77 0.98
N LYS A 201 -16.94 15.53 1.59
CA LYS A 201 -16.68 16.34 2.77
C LYS A 201 -16.27 15.47 3.95
N VAL A 202 -15.10 15.70 4.53
CA VAL A 202 -14.66 15.08 5.78
C VAL A 202 -15.15 15.91 6.95
N ILE A 203 -15.70 15.23 7.95
CA ILE A 203 -16.06 15.77 9.25
C ILE A 203 -15.10 15.19 10.28
N ALA A 204 -14.37 16.06 10.96
CA ALA A 204 -13.57 15.73 12.11
C ALA A 204 -14.23 16.29 13.37
N THR A 205 -14.34 15.46 14.40
CA THR A 205 -14.84 15.87 15.72
C THR A 205 -13.91 15.37 16.81
N THR A 206 -13.68 16.17 17.84
CA THR A 206 -13.07 15.73 19.08
C THR A 206 -14.08 15.80 20.22
N THR A 207 -13.96 14.91 21.19
CA THR A 207 -14.70 14.99 22.46
C THR A 207 -13.80 14.57 23.61
N GLY A 208 -13.84 15.25 24.76
CA GLY A 208 -12.94 14.90 25.86
C GLY A 208 -12.80 15.94 26.96
N SER A 209 -11.64 15.90 27.63
CA SER A 209 -11.28 16.76 28.76
C SER A 209 -9.98 17.52 28.48
N GLY A 210 -9.81 18.68 29.13
CA GLY A 210 -8.73 19.62 28.82
C GLY A 210 -9.14 20.61 27.73
N ASP A 211 -8.15 21.36 27.24
CA ASP A 211 -8.27 22.38 26.21
C ASP A 211 -7.46 21.94 24.98
N ALA A 212 -8.16 21.61 23.90
CA ALA A 212 -7.53 21.19 22.65
C ALA A 212 -8.38 21.55 21.44
N ASP A 213 -7.72 22.20 20.48
CA ASP A 213 -8.33 22.78 19.30
C ASP A 213 -8.14 21.87 18.08
N LEU A 214 -9.09 21.94 17.15
CA LEU A 214 -9.08 21.19 15.89
C LEU A 214 -8.81 22.12 14.71
N TYR A 215 -7.89 21.72 13.83
CA TYR A 215 -7.50 22.45 12.62
C TYR A 215 -7.48 21.51 11.42
N MET A 216 -7.95 21.98 10.27
CA MET A 216 -7.94 21.24 9.00
C MET A 216 -7.37 22.11 7.88
N ARG A 217 -6.62 21.50 6.96
CA ARG A 217 -5.99 22.22 5.83
C ARG A 217 -5.68 21.30 4.65
N LEU A 218 -5.85 21.81 3.43
CA LEU A 218 -5.44 21.15 2.19
C LEU A 218 -3.99 21.49 1.84
N GLY A 219 -3.28 20.55 1.23
CA GLY A 219 -1.94 20.78 0.67
C GLY A 219 -0.79 20.64 1.68
N SER A 220 -1.02 20.98 2.95
CA SER A 220 -0.02 20.91 4.03
C SER A 220 -0.66 20.81 5.41
N GLN A 221 0.10 20.36 6.40
CA GLN A 221 -0.32 20.40 7.81
C GLN A 221 -0.71 21.82 8.25
N PRO A 222 -1.81 22.00 8.99
CA PRO A 222 -2.21 23.29 9.53
C PRO A 222 -1.27 23.75 10.66
N THR A 223 -1.32 25.06 10.93
CA THR A 223 -0.75 25.68 12.14
C THR A 223 -1.85 26.48 12.85
N THR A 224 -1.60 26.96 14.08
CA THR A 224 -2.53 27.86 14.80
C THR A 224 -2.78 29.19 14.07
N GLN A 225 -2.02 29.51 13.02
CA GLN A 225 -2.18 30.74 12.22
C GLN A 225 -2.61 30.46 10.77
N THR A 226 -2.46 29.22 10.29
CA THR A 226 -2.70 28.87 8.88
C THR A 226 -3.48 27.56 8.78
N PHE A 227 -4.76 27.69 8.44
CA PHE A 227 -5.73 26.60 8.35
C PHE A 227 -6.83 26.99 7.38
N ASP A 228 -7.55 26.00 6.84
CA ASP A 228 -8.73 26.22 6.00
C ASP A 228 -10.03 26.09 6.81
N CYS A 229 -10.01 25.27 7.87
CA CYS A 229 -11.08 25.20 8.87
C CYS A 229 -10.47 25.01 10.27
N SER A 230 -11.10 25.60 11.28
CA SER A 230 -10.72 25.41 12.69
C SER A 230 -11.93 25.47 13.62
N SER A 231 -11.80 24.85 14.78
CA SER A 231 -12.73 24.90 15.90
C SER A 231 -11.90 24.98 17.18
N THR A 232 -12.11 26.04 17.98
CA THR A 232 -11.20 26.50 19.04
C THR A 232 -11.90 26.87 20.35
N SER A 233 -12.81 26.00 20.83
CA SER A 233 -13.48 26.23 22.11
C SER A 233 -12.51 26.04 23.29
N PRO A 234 -12.80 26.58 24.49
CA PRO A 234 -11.98 26.33 25.68
C PRO A 234 -12.05 24.88 26.24
N THR A 235 -12.39 23.91 25.40
CA THR A 235 -12.60 22.51 25.75
C THR A 235 -11.99 21.61 24.68
N ALA A 236 -11.92 20.30 24.92
CA ALA A 236 -11.50 19.33 23.90
C ALA A 236 -12.63 18.90 22.95
N ASN A 237 -13.77 19.61 22.93
CA ASN A 237 -14.97 19.25 22.17
C ASN A 237 -15.10 20.15 20.92
N GLU A 238 -14.49 19.71 19.83
CA GLU A 238 -14.38 20.51 18.61
C GLU A 238 -15.03 19.80 17.42
N SER A 239 -15.44 20.57 16.41
CA SER A 239 -15.98 20.03 15.16
C SER A 239 -15.59 20.91 13.99
N CYS A 240 -15.00 20.31 12.97
CA CYS A 240 -14.56 21.01 11.76
C CYS A 240 -14.76 20.10 10.55
N ASP A 241 -15.01 20.70 9.39
CA ASP A 241 -15.26 19.96 8.18
C ASP A 241 -14.56 20.61 6.97
N LEU A 242 -14.10 19.78 6.04
CA LEU A 242 -13.41 20.23 4.84
C LEU A 242 -13.51 19.18 3.74
N GLN A 243 -13.53 19.62 2.48
CA GLN A 243 -13.52 18.76 1.30
C GLN A 243 -12.34 19.12 0.41
N GLY A 244 -11.62 18.12 -0.08
CA GLY A 244 -10.53 18.30 -1.03
C GLY A 244 -9.44 17.24 -0.90
N ASN A 245 -8.53 17.22 -1.88
CA ASN A 245 -7.38 16.32 -1.88
C ASN A 245 -6.26 16.83 -0.97
N ASN A 246 -5.40 15.91 -0.52
CA ASN A 246 -4.27 16.22 0.34
C ASN A 246 -4.70 16.92 1.65
N LEU A 247 -5.78 16.42 2.25
CA LEU A 247 -6.41 16.98 3.45
C LEU A 247 -5.71 16.53 4.73
N TYR A 248 -5.25 17.48 5.52
CA TYR A 248 -4.70 17.27 6.86
C TYR A 248 -5.73 17.65 7.92
N VAL A 249 -5.86 16.79 8.94
CA VAL A 249 -6.63 17.08 10.16
C VAL A 249 -5.65 17.10 11.32
N SER A 250 -5.76 18.03 12.26
CA SER A 250 -4.78 18.19 13.33
C SER A 250 -5.42 18.69 14.62
N VAL A 251 -4.95 18.18 15.75
CA VAL A 251 -5.38 18.60 17.08
C VAL A 251 -4.20 19.23 17.80
N TYR A 252 -4.40 20.40 18.39
CA TYR A 252 -3.39 21.10 19.19
C TYR A 252 -3.86 21.28 20.63
N ALA A 253 -3.07 20.84 21.60
CA ALA A 253 -3.45 20.89 23.00
C ALA A 253 -2.91 22.16 23.68
N TYR A 254 -3.77 23.00 24.23
CA TYR A 254 -3.38 24.16 25.05
C TYR A 254 -3.14 23.78 26.52
N SER A 255 -3.76 22.71 26.99
CA SER A 255 -3.47 22.05 28.27
C SER A 255 -3.14 20.57 28.09
N ASN A 256 -2.82 19.86 29.17
CA ASN A 256 -2.86 18.39 29.11
C ASN A 256 -4.31 17.95 28.85
N THR A 257 -4.51 17.09 27.87
CA THR A 257 -5.82 16.76 27.30
C THR A 257 -5.90 15.26 27.00
N SER A 258 -7.06 14.67 27.29
CA SER A 258 -7.45 13.35 26.80
C SER A 258 -8.73 13.50 25.98
N TYR A 259 -8.74 12.98 24.75
CA TYR A 259 -9.83 13.17 23.79
C TYR A 259 -10.04 11.95 22.89
N THR A 260 -11.28 11.71 22.51
CA THR A 260 -11.67 10.85 21.39
C THR A 260 -11.75 11.70 20.14
N ILE A 261 -11.08 11.29 19.06
CA ILE A 261 -11.24 11.90 17.74
C ILE A 261 -11.98 10.96 16.81
N ASN A 262 -12.96 11.50 16.10
CA ASN A 262 -13.62 10.84 14.99
C ASN A 262 -13.37 11.64 13.72
N ILE A 263 -12.84 11.00 12.68
CA ILE A 263 -12.66 11.59 11.35
C ILE A 263 -13.41 10.71 10.36
N ASN A 264 -14.45 11.26 9.76
CA ASN A 264 -15.32 10.54 8.84
C ASN A 264 -15.45 11.33 7.55
N GLU A 265 -15.19 10.70 6.41
CA GLU A 265 -15.69 11.20 5.14
C GLU A 265 -17.21 11.00 5.12
N GLN A 266 -17.98 12.07 4.90
CA GLN A 266 -19.41 11.95 4.65
C GLN A 266 -19.60 11.07 3.42
N ILE A 267 -20.13 9.88 3.65
CA ILE A 267 -20.65 9.07 2.57
C ILE A 267 -21.93 9.77 2.13
N THR A 268 -21.81 10.64 1.12
CA THR A 268 -22.97 10.98 0.31
C THR A 268 -23.32 9.70 -0.45
N THR A 269 -24.35 9.00 0.00
CA THR A 269 -25.07 8.11 -0.90
C THR A 269 -25.55 9.04 -2.02
N PRO A 270 -25.17 8.80 -3.29
CA PRO A 270 -25.85 9.49 -4.37
C PRO A 270 -27.35 9.28 -4.17
N PRO A 271 -28.21 10.26 -4.51
CA PRO A 271 -29.64 10.02 -4.54
C PRO A 271 -29.89 8.69 -5.26
N ASN A 272 -30.81 7.86 -4.76
CA ASN A 272 -31.14 6.56 -5.37
C ASN A 272 -31.19 6.70 -6.90
N GLY A 273 -30.24 6.06 -7.60
CA GLY A 273 -30.16 6.05 -9.07
C GLY A 273 -28.84 6.53 -9.69
N GLU A 274 -27.94 7.19 -8.96
CA GLU A 274 -26.65 7.66 -9.52
C GLU A 274 -25.47 6.73 -9.19
N TRP A 275 -24.67 6.40 -10.21
CA TRP A 275 -23.48 5.54 -10.09
C TRP A 275 -22.24 6.36 -9.72
N LYS A 276 -21.56 5.98 -8.62
CA LYS A 276 -20.37 6.69 -8.13
C LYS A 276 -19.15 6.34 -8.97
N LYS A 277 -18.46 7.35 -9.49
CA LYS A 277 -17.12 7.22 -10.06
C LYS A 277 -16.08 7.21 -8.93
N PRO A 278 -15.08 6.32 -8.96
CA PRO A 278 -13.94 6.45 -8.07
C PRO A 278 -13.12 7.69 -8.45
N GLN A 279 -12.41 8.26 -7.49
CA GLN A 279 -11.33 9.18 -7.78
C GLN A 279 -10.16 8.40 -8.36
N VAL A 280 -9.63 8.83 -9.50
CA VAL A 280 -8.52 8.14 -10.17
C VAL A 280 -7.23 8.93 -9.95
N ASP A 281 -6.25 8.28 -9.34
CA ASP A 281 -4.87 8.76 -9.24
C ASP A 281 -4.03 8.08 -10.34
N PHE A 282 -3.75 8.81 -11.41
CA PHE A 282 -2.98 8.31 -12.55
C PHE A 282 -1.48 8.59 -12.35
N ILE A 283 -0.68 7.53 -12.31
CA ILE A 283 0.76 7.59 -12.09
C ILE A 283 1.48 6.93 -13.26
N ASP A 284 2.35 7.68 -13.91
CA ASP A 284 3.21 7.20 -14.98
C ASP A 284 4.64 7.08 -14.45
N VAL A 285 5.01 5.86 -14.05
CA VAL A 285 6.30 5.56 -13.42
C VAL A 285 7.43 5.58 -14.46
N ASP A 286 7.12 5.21 -15.70
CA ASP A 286 8.08 5.10 -16.81
C ASP A 286 7.66 5.95 -18.03
N PRO A 287 7.56 7.29 -17.88
CA PRO A 287 6.99 8.19 -18.89
C PRO A 287 7.78 8.25 -20.21
N GLN A 288 9.05 7.83 -20.19
CA GLN A 288 9.97 7.76 -21.32
C GLN A 288 9.73 6.55 -22.23
N THR A 289 8.98 5.55 -21.78
CA THR A 289 8.78 4.31 -22.54
C THR A 289 7.86 4.54 -23.73
N GLN A 290 8.11 3.82 -24.82
CA GLN A 290 7.25 3.91 -26.00
C GLN A 290 5.79 3.58 -25.67
N GLY A 291 5.54 2.59 -24.82
CA GLY A 291 4.17 2.24 -24.40
C GLY A 291 3.48 3.34 -23.61
N SER A 292 4.18 4.05 -22.73
CA SER A 292 3.61 5.20 -22.00
C SER A 292 3.27 6.36 -22.97
N ILE A 293 4.18 6.65 -23.91
CA ILE A 293 3.95 7.68 -24.94
C ILE A 293 2.73 7.31 -25.80
N LEU A 294 2.60 6.04 -26.21
CA LEU A 294 1.44 5.54 -26.95
C LEU A 294 0.15 5.63 -26.13
N PHE A 295 0.19 5.23 -24.86
CA PHE A 295 -0.97 5.29 -23.98
C PHE A 295 -1.51 6.72 -23.87
N LYS A 296 -0.66 7.68 -23.50
CA LYS A 296 -1.06 9.09 -23.33
C LYS A 296 -1.49 9.75 -24.63
N ARG A 297 -1.03 9.25 -25.79
CA ARG A 297 -1.50 9.70 -27.10
C ARG A 297 -2.93 9.22 -27.38
N ILE A 298 -3.24 7.96 -27.04
CA ILE A 298 -4.51 7.30 -27.39
C ILE A 298 -5.60 7.60 -26.37
N ILE A 299 -5.24 7.73 -25.09
CA ILE A 299 -6.13 8.05 -23.98
C ILE A 299 -5.82 9.47 -23.50
N SER A 300 -6.60 10.43 -24.01
CA SER A 300 -6.39 11.86 -23.77
C SER A 300 -6.69 12.31 -22.33
N ASP A 301 -7.64 11.65 -21.66
CA ASP A 301 -7.94 11.84 -20.24
C ASP A 301 -7.95 10.47 -19.53
N PRO A 302 -6.78 9.99 -19.08
CA PRO A 302 -6.65 8.72 -18.38
C PRO A 302 -7.57 8.62 -17.16
N ALA A 303 -7.63 9.65 -16.33
CA ALA A 303 -8.40 9.61 -15.09
C ALA A 303 -9.91 9.45 -15.38
N ALA A 304 -10.45 10.26 -16.30
CA ALA A 304 -11.86 10.16 -16.66
C ALA A 304 -12.20 8.84 -17.37
N HIS A 305 -11.31 8.35 -18.24
CA HIS A 305 -11.49 7.09 -18.95
C HIS A 305 -11.62 5.91 -17.99
N MET A 306 -10.71 5.81 -17.02
CA MET A 306 -10.72 4.77 -15.98
C MET A 306 -11.94 4.89 -15.07
N ALA A 307 -12.29 6.11 -14.65
CA ALA A 307 -13.46 6.37 -13.82
C ALA A 307 -14.77 5.96 -14.52
N ASN A 308 -14.87 6.20 -15.84
CA ASN A 308 -16.02 5.78 -16.65
C ASN A 308 -16.10 4.25 -16.73
N LYS A 309 -14.97 3.58 -16.99
CA LYS A 309 -14.93 2.11 -17.07
C LYS A 309 -15.35 1.45 -15.75
N CYS A 310 -15.01 2.05 -14.61
CA CYS A 310 -15.50 1.61 -13.30
C CYS A 310 -17.03 1.60 -13.20
N VAL A 311 -17.68 2.68 -13.68
CA VAL A 311 -19.15 2.75 -13.69
C VAL A 311 -19.77 1.77 -14.68
N GLU A 312 -19.15 1.56 -15.84
CA GLU A 312 -19.61 0.58 -16.83
C GLU A 312 -19.60 -0.84 -16.26
N VAL A 313 -18.50 -1.26 -15.64
CA VAL A 313 -18.38 -2.57 -14.98
C VAL A 313 -19.35 -2.68 -13.79
N ALA A 314 -19.47 -1.64 -12.96
CA ALA A 314 -20.41 -1.62 -11.85
C ALA A 314 -21.86 -1.88 -12.31
N LYS A 315 -22.27 -1.26 -13.42
CA LYS A 315 -23.61 -1.46 -14.03
C LYS A 315 -23.82 -2.88 -14.55
N ILE A 316 -22.77 -3.58 -14.96
CA ILE A 316 -22.87 -4.98 -15.37
C ILE A 316 -23.13 -5.87 -14.15
N LEU A 317 -22.44 -5.61 -13.04
CA LEU A 317 -22.38 -6.48 -11.86
C LEU A 317 -23.37 -6.15 -10.74
N TYR A 318 -24.04 -5.00 -10.81
CA TYR A 318 -25.00 -4.51 -9.81
C TYR A 318 -26.25 -3.92 -10.46
N ARG A 319 -27.32 -3.80 -9.68
CA ARG A 319 -28.54 -3.06 -10.06
C ARG A 319 -28.82 -1.89 -9.13
N ASP A 320 -28.38 -1.99 -7.88
CA ASP A 320 -28.35 -0.89 -6.92
C ASP A 320 -26.96 -0.24 -6.93
N PRO A 321 -26.83 1.05 -7.30
CA PRO A 321 -25.57 1.78 -7.24
C PRO A 321 -24.92 1.76 -5.85
N VAL A 322 -25.72 1.69 -4.78
CA VAL A 322 -25.21 1.67 -3.40
C VAL A 322 -24.42 0.39 -3.12
N GLU A 323 -24.90 -0.76 -3.61
CA GLU A 323 -24.21 -2.04 -3.45
C GLU A 323 -22.87 -2.09 -4.20
N SER A 324 -22.70 -1.25 -5.23
CA SER A 324 -21.48 -1.16 -6.02
C SER A 324 -20.36 -0.34 -5.37
N ASN A 325 -20.60 0.35 -4.26
CA ASN A 325 -19.59 1.20 -3.59
C ASN A 325 -18.50 0.39 -2.88
N ARG A 326 -17.66 -0.30 -3.65
CA ARG A 326 -16.62 -1.25 -3.20
C ARG A 326 -15.29 -0.57 -2.91
N PHE A 327 -14.97 0.46 -3.69
CA PHE A 327 -13.78 1.31 -3.51
C PHE A 327 -14.09 2.75 -3.90
N ARG A 328 -13.36 3.69 -3.31
CA ARG A 328 -13.50 5.15 -3.53
C ARG A 328 -12.36 5.71 -4.38
N ASN A 329 -11.19 5.09 -4.31
CA ASN A 329 -9.98 5.53 -4.97
C ASN A 329 -9.43 4.40 -5.85
N LEU A 330 -9.07 4.75 -7.09
CA LEU A 330 -8.38 3.89 -8.02
C LEU A 330 -7.03 4.52 -8.36
N ARG A 331 -5.95 3.89 -7.92
CA ARG A 331 -4.61 4.20 -8.40
C ARG A 331 -4.34 3.44 -9.69
N PHE A 332 -4.02 4.13 -10.76
CA PHE A 332 -3.68 3.52 -12.03
C PHE A 332 -2.21 3.80 -12.36
N GLU A 333 -1.41 2.75 -12.48
CA GLU A 333 0.02 2.85 -12.74
C GLU A 333 0.40 2.37 -14.13
N LEU A 334 1.19 3.17 -14.85
CA LEU A 334 1.95 2.73 -16.02
C LEU A 334 3.40 2.47 -15.62
N ARG A 335 3.93 1.28 -15.94
CA ARG A 335 5.33 0.95 -15.70
C ARG A 335 5.87 -0.13 -16.62
N ALA A 336 7.19 -0.18 -16.82
CA ALA A 336 7.84 -1.10 -17.75
C ALA A 336 8.01 -2.53 -17.20
N LYS A 337 8.29 -2.63 -15.90
CA LYS A 337 8.45 -3.87 -15.14
C LYS A 337 7.56 -3.81 -13.90
N ASP A 338 7.16 -4.96 -13.36
CA ASP A 338 6.33 -5.02 -12.16
C ASP A 338 7.09 -4.50 -10.92
N HIS A 339 6.44 -4.53 -9.75
CA HIS A 339 7.05 -4.11 -8.48
C HIS A 339 8.30 -4.92 -8.09
N TRP A 340 8.55 -6.06 -8.74
CA TRP A 340 9.66 -6.98 -8.48
C TRP A 340 10.68 -7.04 -9.63
N GLY A 341 10.51 -6.22 -10.68
CA GLY A 341 11.43 -6.15 -11.82
C GLY A 341 11.14 -7.14 -12.96
N ASN A 342 10.02 -7.87 -12.95
CA ASN A 342 9.67 -8.84 -14.00
C ASN A 342 8.78 -8.23 -15.09
N GLU A 343 8.68 -8.95 -16.22
CA GLU A 343 7.71 -8.64 -17.28
C GLU A 343 6.31 -9.07 -16.86
N PHE A 344 5.32 -8.28 -17.24
CA PHE A 344 3.93 -8.49 -16.91
C PHE A 344 3.05 -7.81 -17.97
N VAL A 345 1.73 -8.05 -17.89
CA VAL A 345 0.71 -7.41 -18.74
C VAL A 345 -0.04 -6.37 -17.91
N ALA A 346 -0.81 -6.84 -16.95
CA ALA A 346 -1.50 -6.03 -15.96
C ALA A 346 -1.82 -6.87 -14.73
N TYR A 347 -2.13 -6.20 -13.61
CA TYR A 347 -2.68 -6.84 -12.41
C TYR A 347 -3.32 -5.81 -11.48
N LYS A 348 -4.27 -6.27 -10.67
CA LYS A 348 -4.84 -5.56 -9.52
C LYS A 348 -4.01 -5.76 -8.26
N MET A 349 -3.88 -4.71 -7.46
CA MET A 349 -3.48 -4.76 -6.05
C MET A 349 -4.50 -4.00 -5.18
N GLY A 350 -4.29 -4.06 -3.88
CA GLY A 350 -5.16 -3.43 -2.88
C GLY A 350 -5.93 -4.49 -2.10
N GLN A 351 -6.13 -4.20 -0.82
CA GLN A 351 -6.89 -5.05 0.10
C GLN A 351 -8.37 -4.79 -0.07
N ASP A 352 -9.17 -5.85 -0.20
CA ASP A 352 -10.61 -5.70 -0.33
C ASP A 352 -11.19 -5.02 0.91
N GLY A 353 -12.02 -4.00 0.69
CA GLY A 353 -12.62 -3.21 1.76
C GLY A 353 -11.79 -2.04 2.30
N SER A 354 -10.53 -1.84 1.87
CA SER A 354 -9.76 -0.63 2.23
C SER A 354 -10.33 0.65 1.61
N GLY A 355 -11.15 0.50 0.58
CA GLY A 355 -11.62 1.58 -0.27
C GLY A 355 -10.61 2.02 -1.33
N GLU A 356 -9.46 1.36 -1.40
CA GLU A 356 -8.38 1.63 -2.34
C GLU A 356 -8.20 0.44 -3.29
N MET A 357 -8.08 0.73 -4.58
CA MET A 357 -7.74 -0.26 -5.60
C MET A 357 -6.57 0.25 -6.42
N THR A 358 -5.62 -0.62 -6.75
CA THR A 358 -4.55 -0.28 -7.70
C THR A 358 -4.63 -1.18 -8.92
N ILE A 359 -4.57 -0.60 -10.11
CA ILE A 359 -4.36 -1.32 -11.37
C ILE A 359 -3.01 -0.92 -11.92
N VAL A 360 -2.18 -1.89 -12.25
CA VAL A 360 -0.88 -1.66 -12.88
C VAL A 360 -0.90 -2.20 -14.29
N VAL A 361 -0.46 -1.42 -15.28
CA VAL A 361 -0.39 -1.81 -16.69
C VAL A 361 1.03 -1.64 -17.23
N SER A 362 1.47 -2.65 -17.98
CA SER A 362 2.81 -2.74 -18.53
C SER A 362 2.98 -1.88 -19.77
N THR A 363 3.86 -0.89 -19.71
CA THR A 363 4.23 -0.09 -20.88
C THR A 363 5.06 -0.91 -21.89
N THR A 364 5.80 -1.93 -21.42
CA THR A 364 6.51 -2.88 -22.29
C THR A 364 5.53 -3.70 -23.12
N HIS A 365 4.45 -4.19 -22.50
CA HIS A 365 3.39 -4.94 -23.19
C HIS A 365 2.74 -4.09 -24.28
N LEU A 366 2.33 -2.86 -23.95
CA LEU A 366 1.71 -1.95 -24.92
C LEU A 366 2.64 -1.66 -26.12
N ALA A 367 3.92 -1.42 -25.87
CA ALA A 367 4.89 -1.18 -26.95
C ALA A 367 5.03 -2.40 -27.89
N ASN A 368 5.10 -3.61 -27.32
CA ASN A 368 5.18 -4.85 -28.10
C ASN A 368 3.89 -5.07 -28.89
N LEU A 369 2.73 -4.94 -28.26
CA LEU A 369 1.44 -5.10 -28.93
C LEU A 369 1.29 -4.14 -30.12
N TYR A 370 1.69 -2.88 -29.94
CA TYR A 370 1.63 -1.87 -31.00
C TYR A 370 2.47 -2.30 -32.21
N ARG A 371 3.74 -2.67 -31.97
CA ARG A 371 4.66 -3.14 -33.02
C ARG A 371 4.11 -4.37 -33.73
N ASP A 372 3.68 -5.36 -32.95
CA ASP A 372 3.31 -6.68 -33.47
C ASP A 372 1.96 -6.64 -34.22
N ASN A 373 1.14 -5.61 -33.98
CA ASN A 373 -0.11 -5.34 -34.71
C ASN A 373 0.02 -4.23 -35.77
N GLY A 374 1.22 -4.08 -36.35
CA GLY A 374 1.42 -3.17 -37.49
C GLY A 374 1.26 -1.69 -37.13
N ASN A 375 1.60 -1.31 -35.90
CA ASN A 375 1.52 0.06 -35.37
C ASN A 375 0.07 0.60 -35.30
N SER A 376 -0.87 -0.22 -34.84
CA SER A 376 -2.30 0.11 -34.76
C SER A 376 -2.70 0.73 -33.42
N ASP A 377 -3.19 1.97 -33.44
CA ASP A 377 -3.79 2.64 -32.26
C ASP A 377 -5.05 1.92 -31.78
N ALA A 378 -5.82 1.35 -32.70
CA ALA A 378 -7.03 0.60 -32.36
C ALA A 378 -6.69 -0.66 -31.56
N ALA A 379 -5.60 -1.36 -31.90
CA ALA A 379 -5.17 -2.54 -31.15
C ALA A 379 -4.77 -2.20 -29.71
N ILE A 380 -4.12 -1.05 -29.52
CA ILE A 380 -3.75 -0.56 -28.18
C ILE A 380 -4.97 -0.13 -27.38
N ARG A 381 -5.90 0.60 -28.01
CA ARG A 381 -7.15 1.00 -27.36
C ARG A 381 -7.96 -0.21 -26.92
N ASP A 382 -8.14 -1.20 -27.81
CA ASP A 382 -8.85 -2.45 -27.50
C ASP A 382 -8.20 -3.20 -26.33
N GLU A 383 -6.87 -3.24 -26.25
CA GLU A 383 -6.19 -3.91 -25.14
C GLU A 383 -6.28 -3.13 -23.84
N ILE A 384 -6.14 -1.80 -23.86
CA ILE A 384 -6.32 -0.97 -22.65
C ILE A 384 -7.73 -1.14 -22.11
N ASP A 385 -8.73 -1.02 -22.97
CA ASP A 385 -10.13 -1.20 -22.58
C ASP A 385 -10.37 -2.62 -22.08
N GLY A 386 -9.78 -3.63 -22.72
CA GLY A 386 -9.92 -5.02 -22.31
C GLY A 386 -9.23 -5.35 -20.98
N ILE A 387 -8.06 -4.76 -20.72
CA ILE A 387 -7.38 -4.84 -19.42
C ILE A 387 -8.24 -4.17 -18.37
N LEU A 388 -8.73 -2.96 -18.62
CA LEU A 388 -9.56 -2.25 -17.66
C LEU A 388 -10.85 -3.01 -17.36
N ALA A 389 -11.57 -3.51 -18.36
CA ALA A 389 -12.78 -4.31 -18.15
C ALA A 389 -12.52 -5.54 -17.25
N HIS A 390 -11.39 -6.20 -17.45
CA HIS A 390 -10.97 -7.35 -16.63
C HIS A 390 -10.56 -6.91 -15.22
N GLU A 391 -9.56 -6.05 -15.08
CA GLU A 391 -8.98 -5.69 -13.78
C GLU A 391 -9.98 -4.93 -12.88
N VAL A 392 -10.77 -4.02 -13.46
CA VAL A 392 -11.83 -3.31 -12.73
C VAL A 392 -12.88 -4.27 -12.19
N THR A 393 -13.17 -5.37 -12.90
CA THR A 393 -14.11 -6.39 -12.39
C THR A 393 -13.64 -6.97 -11.07
N HIS A 394 -12.33 -7.14 -10.86
CA HIS A 394 -11.79 -7.60 -9.56
C HIS A 394 -11.97 -6.58 -8.42
N GLY A 395 -12.24 -5.31 -8.73
CA GLY A 395 -12.64 -4.31 -7.74
C GLY A 395 -14.11 -4.40 -7.34
N TYR A 396 -14.95 -4.98 -8.21
CA TYR A 396 -16.40 -5.00 -8.05
C TYR A 396 -16.99 -6.38 -7.80
N ASN A 397 -16.30 -7.47 -8.11
CA ASN A 397 -16.82 -8.80 -7.84
C ASN A 397 -16.91 -9.08 -6.33
N ASN A 398 -17.95 -9.83 -5.95
CA ASN A 398 -18.03 -10.44 -4.62
C ASN A 398 -17.12 -11.66 -4.58
N SER A 399 -16.55 -11.98 -3.42
CA SER A 399 -15.78 -13.21 -3.24
C SER A 399 -16.71 -14.37 -2.85
N PRO A 400 -16.72 -15.49 -3.59
CA PRO A 400 -17.57 -16.62 -3.25
C PRO A 400 -17.05 -17.31 -1.99
N LEU A 401 -17.94 -17.66 -1.05
CA LEU A 401 -17.61 -18.51 0.09
C LEU A 401 -17.68 -19.97 -0.34
N THR A 402 -16.53 -20.56 -0.64
CA THR A 402 -16.40 -21.95 -1.10
C THR A 402 -15.35 -22.69 -0.26
N HIS A 403 -15.36 -24.03 -0.30
CA HIS A 403 -14.33 -24.84 0.36
C HIS A 403 -12.99 -24.86 -0.38
N ASP A 404 -12.91 -24.26 -1.57
CA ASP A 404 -11.70 -24.24 -2.38
C ASP A 404 -10.81 -23.04 -2.06
N SER A 405 -9.50 -23.28 -2.13
CA SER A 405 -8.53 -22.17 -2.18
C SER A 405 -8.55 -21.50 -3.56
N TYR A 406 -7.97 -20.31 -3.64
CA TYR A 406 -7.56 -19.73 -4.92
C TYR A 406 -6.57 -20.66 -5.62
N GLY A 407 -6.75 -20.91 -6.92
CA GLY A 407 -5.85 -21.73 -7.73
C GLY A 407 -6.50 -22.28 -9.00
N ASP A 408 -5.66 -22.56 -9.99
CA ASP A 408 -6.07 -23.10 -11.29
C ASP A 408 -6.94 -24.36 -11.16
N GLY A 409 -8.03 -24.42 -11.94
CA GLY A 409 -9.00 -25.52 -11.93
C GLY A 409 -9.94 -25.55 -10.71
N LYS A 410 -9.89 -24.55 -9.83
CA LYS A 410 -10.74 -24.47 -8.62
C LYS A 410 -11.88 -23.47 -8.78
N ALA A 411 -12.95 -23.67 -8.03
CA ALA A 411 -14.17 -22.89 -8.17
C ALA A 411 -13.99 -21.39 -7.85
N PHE A 412 -13.21 -21.06 -6.82
CA PHE A 412 -12.92 -19.65 -6.46
C PHE A 412 -12.24 -18.94 -7.64
N TRP A 413 -11.14 -19.50 -8.12
CA TRP A 413 -10.34 -18.89 -9.19
C TRP A 413 -11.14 -18.80 -10.50
N ALA A 414 -11.83 -19.88 -10.87
CA ALA A 414 -12.64 -19.91 -12.07
C ALA A 414 -13.78 -18.88 -12.03
N TYR A 415 -14.41 -18.68 -10.87
CA TYR A 415 -15.36 -17.59 -10.68
C TYR A 415 -14.69 -16.22 -10.87
N THR A 416 -13.56 -16.01 -10.20
CA THR A 416 -12.90 -14.69 -10.14
C THR A 416 -12.42 -14.25 -11.51
N GLU A 417 -11.58 -15.06 -12.14
CA GLU A 417 -11.02 -14.76 -13.46
C GLU A 417 -12.05 -14.92 -14.58
N GLY A 418 -12.94 -15.91 -14.47
CA GLY A 418 -13.98 -16.16 -15.45
C GLY A 418 -15.01 -15.05 -15.52
N LEU A 419 -15.45 -14.50 -14.38
CA LEU A 419 -16.38 -13.37 -14.34
C LEU A 419 -15.74 -12.10 -14.94
N ALA A 420 -14.48 -11.81 -14.58
CA ALA A 420 -13.74 -10.68 -15.15
C ALA A 420 -13.57 -10.80 -16.67
N ASP A 421 -13.26 -12.00 -17.16
CA ASP A 421 -13.21 -12.24 -18.60
C ASP A 421 -14.59 -12.19 -19.28
N ALA A 422 -15.66 -12.63 -18.62
CA ALA A 422 -17.01 -12.55 -19.17
C ALA A 422 -17.45 -11.08 -19.39
N VAL A 423 -17.07 -10.19 -18.48
CA VAL A 423 -17.25 -8.74 -18.63
C VAL A 423 -16.46 -8.24 -19.84
N ARG A 424 -15.15 -8.53 -19.91
CA ARG A 424 -14.29 -8.17 -21.05
C ARG A 424 -14.86 -8.67 -22.39
N ILE A 425 -15.26 -9.94 -22.46
CA ILE A 425 -15.77 -10.58 -23.68
C ILE A 425 -17.07 -9.94 -24.14
N GLY A 426 -17.99 -9.70 -23.20
CA GLY A 426 -19.29 -9.09 -23.50
C GLY A 426 -19.25 -7.57 -23.73
N GLU A 427 -18.07 -6.96 -23.74
CA GLU A 427 -17.83 -5.62 -24.29
C GLU A 427 -17.15 -5.70 -25.69
N GLY A 428 -16.98 -6.90 -26.25
CA GLY A 428 -16.31 -7.10 -27.55
C GLY A 428 -14.77 -7.07 -27.47
N LEU A 429 -14.18 -7.02 -26.28
CA LEU A 429 -12.74 -6.79 -26.06
C LEU A 429 -11.93 -8.09 -26.01
N HIS A 430 -12.25 -9.05 -26.89
CA HIS A 430 -11.73 -10.42 -26.85
C HIS A 430 -11.01 -10.85 -28.13
N LYS A 431 -10.63 -9.93 -29.02
CA LYS A 431 -10.07 -10.24 -30.35
C LYS A 431 -8.84 -11.17 -30.35
N THR A 432 -8.11 -11.24 -29.24
CA THR A 432 -6.95 -12.11 -29.04
C THR A 432 -7.29 -13.46 -28.40
N ARG A 433 -8.58 -13.75 -28.16
CA ARG A 433 -9.08 -14.93 -27.42
C ARG A 433 -10.18 -15.62 -28.22
N GLN A 434 -10.31 -16.94 -28.03
CA GLN A 434 -11.33 -17.75 -28.69
C GLN A 434 -11.99 -18.72 -27.70
N PRO A 435 -13.26 -19.09 -27.91
CA PRO A 435 -13.93 -20.14 -27.14
C PRO A 435 -13.10 -21.43 -27.06
N ASN A 436 -12.95 -22.00 -25.85
CA ASN A 436 -12.28 -23.27 -25.65
C ASN A 436 -13.20 -24.25 -24.91
N VAL A 437 -13.88 -25.12 -25.65
CA VAL A 437 -14.79 -26.13 -25.08
C VAL A 437 -14.10 -27.47 -24.81
N ASN A 438 -12.84 -27.60 -25.19
CA ASN A 438 -12.04 -28.82 -25.03
C ASN A 438 -11.15 -28.80 -23.78
N ASP A 439 -11.23 -27.74 -22.97
CA ASP A 439 -10.54 -27.67 -21.69
C ASP A 439 -11.06 -28.80 -20.76
N PRO A 440 -10.19 -29.71 -20.27
CA PRO A 440 -10.61 -30.79 -19.39
C PRO A 440 -11.22 -30.27 -18.07
N LYS A 441 -10.92 -29.03 -17.66
CA LYS A 441 -11.49 -28.38 -16.47
C LYS A 441 -12.91 -27.84 -16.72
N LYS A 442 -13.37 -27.82 -17.99
CA LYS A 442 -14.67 -27.26 -18.38
C LYS A 442 -14.82 -25.81 -17.88
N TRP A 443 -15.95 -25.45 -17.26
CA TRP A 443 -16.20 -24.14 -16.66
C TRP A 443 -15.28 -23.78 -15.49
N LEU A 444 -14.37 -24.65 -15.06
CA LEU A 444 -13.34 -24.36 -14.06
C LEU A 444 -12.00 -23.90 -14.68
N GLY A 445 -11.94 -23.71 -16.01
CA GLY A 445 -10.75 -23.26 -16.72
C GLY A 445 -10.35 -21.79 -16.49
N GLY A 446 -11.19 -20.99 -15.83
CA GLY A 446 -10.93 -19.58 -15.49
C GLY A 446 -10.86 -18.69 -16.72
N TYR A 447 -9.71 -18.06 -16.96
CA TYR A 447 -9.49 -17.20 -18.12
C TYR A 447 -9.95 -17.89 -19.42
N THR A 448 -10.54 -17.12 -20.33
CA THR A 448 -11.01 -17.52 -21.65
C THR A 448 -12.14 -18.57 -21.57
N THR A 449 -11.86 -19.77 -21.09
CA THR A 449 -12.78 -20.91 -21.00
C THR A 449 -14.04 -20.56 -20.22
N THR A 450 -13.90 -20.14 -18.95
CA THR A 450 -15.05 -19.78 -18.12
C THR A 450 -15.68 -18.47 -18.60
N GLY A 451 -14.87 -17.50 -19.02
CA GLY A 451 -15.37 -16.21 -19.51
C GLY A 451 -16.32 -16.32 -20.70
N PHE A 452 -15.94 -17.06 -21.75
CA PHE A 452 -16.81 -17.26 -22.91
C PHE A 452 -18.07 -18.06 -22.55
N PHE A 453 -17.96 -19.02 -21.63
CA PHE A 453 -19.12 -19.78 -21.16
C PHE A 453 -20.12 -18.90 -20.39
N LEU A 454 -19.65 -18.08 -19.45
CA LEU A 454 -20.54 -17.16 -18.72
C LEU A 454 -21.15 -16.10 -19.66
N HIS A 455 -20.38 -15.63 -20.65
CA HIS A 455 -20.91 -14.72 -21.68
C HIS A 455 -21.96 -15.40 -22.57
N TYR A 456 -21.75 -16.66 -22.98
CA TYR A 456 -22.77 -17.45 -23.68
C TYR A 456 -24.08 -17.47 -22.88
N VAL A 457 -24.02 -17.83 -21.60
CA VAL A 457 -25.20 -17.90 -20.74
C VAL A 457 -25.90 -16.53 -20.63
N ARG A 458 -25.13 -15.45 -20.51
CA ARG A 458 -25.64 -14.07 -20.50
C ARG A 458 -26.44 -13.76 -21.77
N VAL A 459 -25.93 -14.13 -22.94
CA VAL A 459 -26.57 -13.72 -24.21
C VAL A 459 -27.68 -14.66 -24.69
N THR A 460 -27.68 -15.93 -24.26
CA THR A 460 -28.69 -16.91 -24.71
C THR A 460 -29.80 -17.19 -23.70
N HIS A 461 -29.56 -17.00 -22.41
CA HIS A 461 -30.51 -17.41 -21.37
C HIS A 461 -30.97 -16.27 -20.47
N ASP A 462 -30.06 -15.40 -20.03
CA ASP A 462 -30.41 -14.35 -19.09
C ASP A 462 -29.49 -13.12 -19.24
N PRO A 463 -29.98 -11.99 -19.78
CA PRO A 463 -29.16 -10.79 -19.97
C PRO A 463 -28.62 -10.21 -18.65
N ASP A 464 -29.25 -10.54 -17.52
CA ASP A 464 -28.83 -10.13 -16.18
C ASP A 464 -27.93 -11.17 -15.49
N PHE A 465 -27.51 -12.23 -16.20
CA PHE A 465 -26.81 -13.38 -15.61
C PHE A 465 -25.56 -12.99 -14.84
N LEU A 466 -24.70 -12.11 -15.37
CA LEU A 466 -23.46 -11.73 -14.68
C LEU A 466 -23.72 -10.99 -13.36
N PHE A 467 -24.75 -10.14 -13.30
CA PHE A 467 -25.21 -9.52 -12.05
C PHE A 467 -25.70 -10.59 -11.05
N LYS A 468 -26.57 -11.49 -11.49
CA LYS A 468 -27.12 -12.54 -10.62
C LYS A 468 -26.04 -13.51 -10.15
N PHE A 469 -25.06 -13.82 -11.00
CA PHE A 469 -23.93 -14.68 -10.68
C PHE A 469 -22.98 -14.02 -9.66
N ASN A 470 -22.68 -12.73 -9.84
CA ASN A 470 -21.95 -11.94 -8.86
C ASN A 470 -22.69 -11.84 -7.51
N LYS A 471 -24.01 -11.63 -7.55
CA LYS A 471 -24.86 -11.59 -6.36
C LYS A 471 -24.92 -12.95 -5.64
N ALA A 472 -25.00 -14.06 -6.37
CA ALA A 472 -25.01 -15.40 -5.80
C ALA A 472 -23.74 -15.69 -4.99
N ALA A 473 -22.57 -15.18 -5.41
CA ALA A 473 -21.31 -15.29 -4.66
C ALA A 473 -21.40 -14.73 -3.23
N LYS A 474 -22.21 -13.69 -3.03
CA LYS A 474 -22.50 -13.10 -1.73
C LYS A 474 -23.65 -13.83 -1.00
N ASP A 475 -24.73 -14.12 -1.72
CA ASP A 475 -25.97 -14.62 -1.11
C ASP A 475 -25.88 -16.09 -0.66
N LEU A 476 -25.14 -16.93 -1.39
CA LEU A 476 -24.91 -18.33 -1.03
C LEU A 476 -23.77 -18.43 -0.01
N GLY A 477 -24.06 -17.99 1.21
CA GLY A 477 -23.11 -18.02 2.33
C GLY A 477 -22.84 -19.42 2.90
N ASN A 478 -22.21 -19.49 4.07
CA ASN A 478 -21.91 -20.73 4.81
C ASN A 478 -21.25 -21.83 3.95
N TYR A 479 -20.30 -21.43 3.10
CA TYR A 479 -19.57 -22.35 2.21
C TYR A 479 -20.46 -23.13 1.22
N SER A 480 -21.70 -22.69 1.00
CA SER A 480 -22.66 -23.35 0.10
C SER A 480 -22.50 -22.96 -1.37
N TRP A 481 -21.66 -21.96 -1.67
CA TRP A 481 -21.46 -21.53 -3.04
C TRP A 481 -20.69 -22.58 -3.84
N SER A 482 -21.26 -22.93 -4.99
CA SER A 482 -20.62 -23.66 -6.08
C SER A 482 -21.19 -23.16 -7.40
N PHE A 483 -20.51 -23.42 -8.52
CA PHE A 483 -21.06 -23.14 -9.84
C PHE A 483 -22.44 -23.79 -10.01
N ASP A 484 -22.62 -25.06 -9.61
CA ASP A 484 -23.89 -25.75 -9.76
C ASP A 484 -25.00 -25.12 -8.90
N ALA A 485 -24.71 -24.77 -7.64
CA ALA A 485 -25.67 -24.11 -6.76
C ALA A 485 -26.08 -22.72 -7.30
N ALA A 486 -25.11 -21.92 -7.75
CA ALA A 486 -25.37 -20.62 -8.35
C ALA A 486 -26.23 -20.75 -9.61
N PHE A 487 -25.85 -21.63 -10.53
CA PHE A 487 -26.60 -21.86 -11.77
C PHE A 487 -28.04 -22.35 -11.51
N ARG A 488 -28.24 -23.28 -10.56
CA ARG A 488 -29.58 -23.72 -10.18
C ARG A 488 -30.41 -22.61 -9.57
N SER A 489 -29.81 -21.76 -8.73
CA SER A 489 -30.52 -20.64 -8.11
C SER A 489 -30.94 -19.56 -9.12
N ILE A 490 -30.18 -19.38 -10.21
CA ILE A 490 -30.41 -18.33 -11.20
C ILE A 490 -31.27 -18.81 -12.36
N LEU A 491 -30.99 -20.01 -12.88
CA LEU A 491 -31.55 -20.55 -14.12
C LEU A 491 -32.46 -21.77 -13.91
N GLY A 492 -32.48 -22.34 -12.69
CA GLY A 492 -33.17 -23.61 -12.43
C GLY A 492 -32.49 -24.84 -13.04
N ARG A 493 -31.30 -24.70 -13.65
CA ARG A 493 -30.53 -25.78 -14.31
C ARG A 493 -29.13 -25.90 -13.70
N GLY A 494 -28.57 -27.11 -13.74
CA GLY A 494 -27.21 -27.36 -13.26
C GLY A 494 -26.15 -26.80 -14.21
N VAL A 495 -24.95 -26.57 -13.70
CA VAL A 495 -23.85 -26.01 -14.51
C VAL A 495 -23.37 -27.00 -15.59
N ASP A 496 -23.38 -28.31 -15.31
CA ASP A 496 -22.95 -29.31 -16.30
C ASP A 496 -23.90 -29.36 -17.51
N ASP A 497 -25.22 -29.28 -17.27
CA ASP A 497 -26.23 -29.20 -18.35
C ASP A 497 -26.01 -27.96 -19.23
N MET A 498 -25.74 -26.81 -18.61
CA MET A 498 -25.43 -25.57 -19.33
C MET A 498 -24.12 -25.67 -20.12
N TRP A 499 -23.09 -26.29 -19.53
CA TRP A 499 -21.81 -26.48 -20.20
C TRP A 499 -21.93 -27.40 -21.41
N GLN A 500 -22.67 -28.51 -21.30
CA GLN A 500 -22.91 -29.41 -22.43
C GLN A 500 -23.64 -28.70 -23.57
N GLU A 501 -24.64 -27.87 -23.24
CA GLU A 501 -25.35 -27.05 -24.22
C GLU A 501 -24.40 -26.07 -24.94
N TYR A 502 -23.58 -25.33 -24.18
CA TYR A 502 -22.56 -24.44 -24.71
C TYR A 502 -21.53 -25.17 -25.59
N ALA A 503 -21.02 -26.31 -25.14
CA ALA A 503 -20.05 -27.11 -25.89
C ALA A 503 -20.63 -27.59 -27.22
N ASN A 504 -21.89 -28.05 -27.22
CA ASN A 504 -22.59 -28.44 -28.44
C ASN A 504 -22.81 -27.26 -29.38
N PHE A 505 -23.17 -26.09 -28.85
CA PHE A 505 -23.31 -24.87 -29.65
C PHE A 505 -22.02 -24.53 -30.40
N ILE A 506 -20.87 -24.50 -29.70
CA ILE A 506 -19.57 -24.19 -30.31
C ILE A 506 -19.13 -25.28 -31.29
N ASN A 507 -19.25 -26.56 -30.92
CA ASN A 507 -18.85 -27.68 -31.78
C ASN A 507 -19.67 -27.76 -33.08
N ASN A 508 -20.90 -27.26 -33.08
CA ASN A 508 -21.76 -27.17 -34.27
C ASN A 508 -21.56 -25.87 -35.07
N GLY A 509 -20.50 -25.10 -34.81
CA GLY A 509 -20.18 -23.87 -35.53
C GLY A 509 -20.95 -22.63 -35.06
N GLY A 510 -21.55 -22.67 -33.87
CA GLY A 510 -22.23 -21.52 -33.28
C GLY A 510 -21.29 -20.34 -33.03
N GLN A 511 -21.78 -19.12 -33.26
CA GLN A 511 -21.04 -17.88 -33.03
C GLN A 511 -21.74 -17.02 -31.97
N LEU A 512 -20.98 -16.60 -30.96
CA LEU A 512 -21.48 -15.73 -29.90
C LEU A 512 -21.73 -14.32 -30.45
N GLN A 513 -22.79 -13.68 -29.95
CA GLN A 513 -23.01 -12.25 -30.13
C GLN A 513 -22.24 -11.51 -29.02
N TYR A 514 -21.60 -10.40 -29.35
CA TYR A 514 -20.74 -9.65 -28.45
C TYR A 514 -21.23 -8.24 -28.22
#